data_AF-A0A7C3Y1V2-F1
#
_entry.id   AF-A0A7C3Y1V2-F1
#
_cell.length_a   1.000
_cell.length_b   1.000
_cell.length_c   1.000
_cell.angle_alpha   90.00
_cell.angle_beta   90.00
_cell.angle_gamma   90.00
#
_symmetry.space_group_name_H-M   'P 1'
#
loop_
_entity.id
_entity.type
_entity.pdbx_description
1 polymer ?
#
loop_
_entity_poly.entity_id
_entity_poly.type
_entity_poly.pdbx_seq_one_letter_code
_entity_poly.pdbx_strand_id
1 'polypeptide(L)' 'MGIRALFSQSKLLGVGIGILLFLILIALLQPLINQALIGNVNPVSMGSFTPYEDPSPQHWLGTDRWGRDWLAQLVLGL' A
#
# COMPACT_ATOMS: atom_id res chain seq x y z
N MET A 1 -35.57 -9.41 1.80
CA MET A 1 -34.46 -9.75 0.86
C MET A 1 -33.24 -10.09 1.70
N GLY A 2 -32.67 -11.28 1.53
CA GLY A 2 -31.47 -11.68 2.28
C GLY A 2 -30.19 -11.07 1.69
N ILE A 3 -29.18 -10.84 2.52
CA ILE A 3 -27.86 -10.29 2.12
C ILE A 3 -27.27 -11.05 0.93
N ARG A 4 -27.43 -12.38 0.89
CA ARG A 4 -26.97 -13.24 -0.21
C ARG A 4 -27.58 -12.88 -1.58
N ALA A 5 -28.82 -12.40 -1.62
CA ALA A 5 -29.50 -12.02 -2.87
C ALA A 5 -29.01 -10.68 -3.44
N LEU A 6 -28.43 -9.80 -2.61
CA LEU A 6 -27.83 -8.53 -3.06
C LEU A 6 -26.49 -8.77 -3.77
N PHE A 7 -25.67 -9.69 -3.25
CA PHE A 7 -24.39 -10.07 -3.87
C PHE A 7 -24.57 -10.78 -5.21
N SER A 8 -25.63 -11.58 -5.39
CA SER A 8 -25.89 -12.29 -6.64
C SER A 8 -26.50 -11.42 -7.74
N GLN A 9 -27.08 -10.26 -7.40
CA GLN A 9 -27.73 -9.38 -8.39
C GLN A 9 -26.80 -8.37 -9.04
N SER A 10 -25.68 -8.00 -8.39
CA SER A 10 -24.75 -7.01 -8.95
C SER A 10 -23.30 -7.47 -8.85
N LYS A 11 -22.74 -7.88 -9.99
CA LYS A 11 -21.30 -8.20 -10.12
C LYS A 11 -20.42 -7.03 -9.67
N LEU A 12 -20.87 -5.80 -9.89
CA LEU A 12 -20.16 -4.58 -9.46
C LEU A 12 -20.05 -4.46 -7.94
N LEU A 13 -21.10 -4.86 -7.20
CA LEU A 13 -21.07 -4.87 -5.74
C LEU A 13 -20.00 -5.83 -5.22
N GLY A 14 -19.90 -7.02 -5.81
CA GLY A 14 -18.87 -8.00 -5.47
C GLY A 14 -17.45 -7.47 -5.72
N VAL A 15 -17.23 -6.81 -6.86
CA VAL A 15 -15.93 -6.19 -7.18
C VAL A 15 -15.58 -5.08 -6.18
N GLY A 16 -16.52 -4.18 -5.88
CA GLY A 16 -16.29 -3.08 -4.94
C GLY A 16 -15.96 -3.58 -3.53
N ILE A 17 -16.67 -4.61 -3.05
CA ILE A 17 -16.37 -5.25 -1.76
C ILE A 17 -15.01 -5.96 -1.80
N GLY A 18 -14.68 -6.63 -2.90
CA GLY A 18 -13.36 -7.24 -3.09
C GLY A 18 -12.21 -6.23 -3.01
N ILE A 19 -12.34 -5.09 -3.70
CA ILE A 19 -11.37 -3.99 -3.65
C ILE A 19 -11.26 -3.44 -2.22
N LEU A 20 -12.39 -3.20 -1.55
CA LEU A 20 -12.39 -2.69 -0.18
C LEU A 20 -11.69 -3.65 0.78
N LEU A 21 -12.01 -4.95 0.72
CA LEU A 21 -11.36 -5.97 1.55
C LEU A 21 -9.86 -6.08 1.26
N PHE A 22 -9.46 -5.94 -0.01
CA PHE A 22 -8.06 -5.92 -0.39
C PHE A 22 -7.32 -4.71 0.21
N LEU A 23 -7.91 -3.51 0.15
CA LEU A 23 -7.34 -2.31 0.78
C LEU A 23 -7.27 -2.44 2.30
N ILE A 24 -8.29 -2.99 2.94
CA ILE A 24 -8.28 -3.30 4.38
C ILE A 24 -7.14 -4.26 4.71
N LEU A 25 -6.95 -5.30 3.90
CA LEU A 25 -5.88 -6.26 4.10
C LEU A 25 -4.49 -5.61 3.98
N ILE A 26 -4.29 -4.73 2.99
CA ILE A 26 -3.05 -3.94 2.87
C ILE A 26 -2.83 -3.10 4.13
N ALA A 27 -3.87 -2.40 4.61
CA ALA A 27 -3.76 -1.57 5.80
C ALA A 27 -3.40 -2.37 7.06
N LEU A 28 -3.99 -3.57 7.23
CA LEU A 28 -3.66 -4.46 8.36
C LEU A 28 -2.25 -5.05 8.25
N LEU A 29 -1.79 -5.33 7.04
CA LEU A 29 -0.47 -5.90 6.76
C LEU A 29 0.62 -4.83 6.54
N GLN A 30 0.27 -3.54 6.63
CA GLN A 30 1.16 -2.39 6.48
C GLN A 30 2.54 -2.58 7.14
N PRO A 31 2.65 -2.96 8.43
CA PRO A 31 3.96 -3.09 9.06
C PRO A 31 4.82 -4.19 8.41
N LEU A 32 4.22 -5.31 8.01
CA LEU A 32 4.92 -6.42 7.34
C LEU A 32 5.30 -6.04 5.90
N ILE A 33 4.42 -5.34 5.19
CA ILE A 33 4.69 -4.86 3.82
C ILE A 33 5.85 -3.85 3.85
N ASN A 34 5.81 -2.86 4.74
CA ASN A 34 6.90 -1.90 4.85
C ASN A 34 8.20 -2.55 5.30
N GLN A 35 8.15 -3.53 6.21
CA GLN A 35 9.33 -4.30 6.58
C GLN A 35 9.93 -5.06 5.39
N ALA A 36 9.10 -5.60 4.50
CA ALA A 36 9.55 -6.27 3.29
C ALA A 36 10.12 -5.30 2.24
N LEU A 37 9.58 -4.07 2.15
CA LEU A 37 10.01 -3.05 1.19
C LEU A 37 11.31 -2.35 1.61
N ILE A 38 11.38 -1.87 2.86
CA ILE A 38 12.44 -0.97 3.33
C ILE A 38 13.19 -1.51 4.57
N GLY A 39 12.95 -2.77 4.96
CA GLY A 39 13.61 -3.39 6.10
C GLY A 39 13.18 -2.77 7.43
N ASN A 40 14.14 -2.55 8.34
CA ASN A 40 13.88 -1.96 9.66
C ASN A 40 13.90 -0.41 9.64
N VAL A 41 13.82 0.21 8.46
CA VAL A 41 13.77 1.67 8.31
C VAL A 41 12.37 2.18 8.59
N ASN A 42 12.26 3.31 9.28
CA ASN A 42 10.96 3.95 9.51
C ASN A 42 10.52 4.68 8.21
N PRO A 43 9.33 4.40 7.64
CA PRO A 43 8.85 5.06 6.41
C PRO A 43 8.77 6.60 6.48
N VAL A 44 8.72 7.19 7.68
CA VAL A 44 8.69 8.66 7.84
C VAL A 44 10.06 9.27 8.12
N SER A 45 11.13 8.47 8.33
CA SER A 45 12.46 9.02 8.58
C SER A 45 13.04 9.63 7.31
N MET A 46 13.52 10.87 7.42
CA MET A 46 14.17 11.57 6.31
C MET A 46 15.64 11.15 6.18
N GLY A 47 16.14 11.13 4.95
CA GLY A 47 17.54 10.82 4.62
C GLY A 47 17.88 9.33 4.69
N SER A 48 16.88 8.44 4.70
CA SER A 48 17.10 7.00 4.75
C SER A 48 17.62 6.41 3.43
N PHE A 49 17.26 7.02 2.30
CA PHE A 49 17.63 6.61 0.96
C PHE A 49 18.13 7.80 0.13
N THR A 50 18.66 7.53 -1.07
CA THR A 50 19.06 8.59 -2.00
C THR A 50 17.82 9.37 -2.45
N PRO A 51 17.78 10.71 -2.32
CA PRO A 51 16.64 11.50 -2.79
C PRO A 51 16.49 11.47 -4.31
N TYR A 52 15.25 11.52 -4.80
CA TYR A 52 14.92 11.50 -6.23
C TYR A 52 15.48 10.29 -6.98
N GLU A 53 15.48 9.13 -6.34
CA GLU A 53 15.81 7.88 -7.00
C GLU A 53 14.65 7.46 -7.90
N ASP A 54 14.97 7.07 -9.13
CA ASP A 54 13.99 6.55 -10.08
C ASP A 54 13.40 5.21 -9.60
N PRO A 55 12.23 4.80 -10.12
CA PRO A 55 11.65 3.49 -9.84
C PRO A 55 12.64 2.34 -10.11
N SER A 56 12.88 1.52 -9.09
CA SER A 56 13.82 0.40 -9.12
C SER A 56 13.24 -0.83 -8.39
N PRO A 57 13.83 -2.03 -8.55
CA PRO A 57 13.40 -3.21 -7.80
C PRO A 57 13.50 -3.04 -6.27
N GLN A 58 14.41 -2.18 -5.81
CA GLN A 58 14.57 -1.80 -4.40
C GLN A 58 13.54 -0.75 -3.97
N HIS A 59 13.23 0.20 -4.86
CA HIS A 59 12.30 1.31 -4.63
C HIS A 59 11.25 1.34 -5.75
N TRP A 60 10.18 0.56 -5.62
CA TRP A 60 9.25 0.28 -6.74
C TRP A 60 8.62 1.52 -7.36
N LEU A 61 8.44 2.57 -6.57
CA LEU A 61 7.92 3.87 -7.02
C LEU A 61 8.96 5.00 -6.92
N GLY A 62 10.22 4.65 -6.65
CA GLY A 62 11.29 5.59 -6.39
C GLY A 62 11.23 6.22 -5.00
N THR A 63 12.03 7.26 -4.80
CA THR A 63 12.11 8.00 -3.53
C THR A 63 11.70 9.46 -3.70
N ASP A 64 11.29 10.07 -2.59
CA ASP A 64 10.95 11.48 -2.56
C ASP A 64 12.17 12.40 -2.37
N ARG A 65 11.91 13.71 -2.33
CA ARG A 65 12.94 14.74 -2.10
C ARG A 65 13.67 14.63 -0.78
N TRP A 66 13.11 13.90 0.18
CA TRP A 66 13.67 13.68 1.51
C TRP A 66 14.30 12.29 1.62
N GLY A 67 14.41 11.53 0.53
CA GLY A 67 15.00 10.19 0.54
C GLY A 67 14.13 9.17 1.28
N ARG A 68 12.80 9.29 1.18
CA ARG A 68 11.82 8.31 1.67
C ARG A 68 11.24 7.52 0.51
N ASP A 69 10.97 6.24 0.70
CA ASP A 69 10.36 5.39 -0.34
C ASP A 69 8.89 5.76 -0.57
N TRP A 70 8.48 5.95 -1.83
CA TRP A 70 7.11 6.36 -2.15
C TRP A 70 6.07 5.28 -1.85
N LEU A 71 6.37 4.01 -2.14
CA LEU A 71 5.44 2.91 -1.91
C LEU A 71 5.23 2.70 -0.41
N ALA A 72 6.30 2.77 0.38
CA ALA A 72 6.22 2.64 1.83
C ALA A 72 5.38 3.75 2.48
N GLN A 73 5.42 4.97 1.93
CA GLN A 73 4.58 6.09 2.36
C GLN A 73 3.11 5.88 1.98
N LEU A 74 2.83 5.44 0.75
CA LEU A 74 1.46 5.16 0.31
C LEU A 74 0.82 4.04 1.13
N VAL A 75 1.57 2.98 1.43
CA VAL A 75 1.10 1.86 2.25
C VAL A 75 0.89 2.27 3.71
N LEU A 76 1.68 3.24 4.21
CA LEU A 76 1.44 3.88 5.50
C LEU A 76 0.19 4.79 5.49
N GLY A 77 -0.22 5.29 4.33
CA GLY A 77 -1.38 6.19 4.16
C GLY A 77 -0.99 7.67 4.20
N LEU A 78 0.22 8.03 3.75
CA LEU A 78 0.73 9.39 3.65
C LEU A 78 0.87 9.87 2.20
#